data_AF-A0A2V5QV50-F1
#
_entry.id   AF-A0A2V5QV50-F1
#
_cell.length_a   1.000
_cell.length_b   1.000
_cell.length_c   1.000
_cell.angle_alpha   90.00
_cell.angle_beta   90.00
_cell.angle_gamma   90.00
#
_symmetry.space_group_name_H-M   'P 1'
#
loop_
_entity.id
_entity.type
_entity.pdbx_description
1 polymer ?
#
loop_
_entity_poly.entity_id
_entity_poly.type
_entity_poly.pdbx_seq_one_letter_code
_entity_poly.pdbx_strand_id
1 'polypeptide(L)'
;MLAILIALGIGRGDAVITTPYTFFATAGCIARVGARPLFADIDPKTFNICPSAIQKCIEKNCQTDSGGELKTKSGEKIRAIVPVHLFGLCCEMNALHEISEHYQLDVIEDAAQAIGAEFPFGERIAKAGTMGEAGFFSFYPSKNLGAAGDAGLIVCQDDELARKLRILREHGMEPRYFHHVIGGNFRLDEIQAAILGVKLPYLEKWTAARRAAADFYGAEFARAGLTERISAPSEPYRQRG
;
A
#
# COMPACT_ATOMS: atom_id res chain seq x y z
N MET A 1 1.88 -7.85 2.13
CA MET A 1 0.84 -7.49 3.13
C MET A 1 0.68 -8.48 4.27
N LEU A 2 0.23 -9.72 4.05
CA LEU A 2 -0.06 -10.67 5.15
C LEU A 2 1.11 -10.84 6.14
N ALA A 3 2.34 -11.03 5.64
CA ALA A 3 3.54 -11.14 6.47
C ALA A 3 3.84 -9.85 7.28
N ILE A 4 3.51 -8.67 6.75
CA ILE A 4 3.69 -7.37 7.43
C ILE A 4 2.75 -7.30 8.63
N LEU A 5 1.47 -7.61 8.43
CA LEU A 5 0.48 -7.60 9.52
C LEU A 5 0.89 -8.55 10.65
N ILE A 6 1.36 -9.76 10.32
CA ILE A 6 1.85 -10.73 11.31
C ILE A 6 3.09 -10.17 12.03
N ALA A 7 4.05 -9.57 11.31
CA ALA A 7 5.28 -9.03 11.89
C ALA A 7 5.03 -7.85 12.85
N LEU A 8 4.01 -7.04 12.56
CA LEU A 8 3.54 -5.94 13.42
C LEU A 8 2.62 -6.41 14.55
N GLY A 9 2.33 -7.72 14.64
CA GLY A 9 1.43 -8.27 15.65
C GLY A 9 -0.01 -7.72 15.53
N ILE A 10 -0.46 -7.46 14.31
CA ILE A 10 -1.84 -7.05 14.02
C ILE A 10 -2.67 -8.32 13.80
N GLY A 11 -3.77 -8.46 14.55
CA GLY A 11 -4.62 -9.65 14.47
C GLY A 11 -5.98 -9.50 15.15
N ARG A 12 -6.46 -10.57 15.78
CA ARG A 12 -7.75 -10.57 16.48
C ARG A 12 -7.81 -9.48 17.55
N GLY A 13 -8.90 -8.72 17.56
CA GLY A 13 -9.08 -7.58 18.48
C GLY A 13 -8.52 -6.26 17.92
N ASP A 14 -7.87 -6.29 16.76
CA ASP A 14 -7.43 -5.09 16.05
C ASP A 14 -8.36 -4.75 14.87
N ALA A 15 -8.30 -3.50 14.45
CA ALA A 15 -8.88 -3.01 13.22
C ALA A 15 -7.85 -2.20 12.42
N VAL A 16 -8.00 -2.22 11.09
CA VAL A 16 -7.09 -1.58 10.15
C VAL A 16 -7.90 -0.74 9.17
N ILE A 17 -7.56 0.55 9.07
CA ILE A 17 -8.22 1.50 8.17
C ILE A 17 -7.73 1.24 6.74
N THR A 18 -8.64 1.10 5.80
CA THR A 18 -8.34 1.04 4.36
C THR A 18 -9.58 1.50 3.57
N THR A 19 -9.57 1.34 2.25
CA THR A 19 -10.71 1.72 1.39
C THR A 19 -11.38 0.49 0.77
N PRO A 20 -12.71 0.48 0.56
CA PRO A 20 -13.37 -0.60 -0.17
C PRO A 20 -13.12 -0.48 -1.68
N TYR A 21 -12.66 0.67 -2.17
CA TYR A 21 -12.28 0.89 -3.56
C TYR A 21 -10.80 0.51 -3.78
N THR A 22 -10.52 -0.77 -3.62
CA THR A 22 -9.21 -1.40 -3.86
C THR A 22 -9.39 -2.85 -4.30
N PHE A 23 -8.31 -3.54 -4.64
CA PHE A 23 -8.37 -4.97 -4.89
C PHE A 23 -8.63 -5.76 -3.59
N PHE A 24 -9.41 -6.84 -3.69
CA PHE A 24 -9.81 -7.68 -2.56
C PHE A 24 -8.67 -8.09 -1.63
N ALA A 25 -7.46 -8.32 -2.16
CA ALA A 25 -6.32 -8.75 -1.36
C ALA A 25 -5.99 -7.82 -0.18
N THR A 26 -6.24 -6.51 -0.30
CA THR A 26 -5.99 -5.55 0.78
C THR A 26 -6.86 -5.87 2.00
N ALA A 27 -8.19 -5.85 1.86
CA ALA A 27 -9.09 -6.22 2.95
C ALA A 27 -8.99 -7.71 3.34
N GLY A 28 -8.76 -8.59 2.36
CA GLY A 28 -8.63 -10.02 2.57
C GLY A 28 -7.44 -10.39 3.46
N CYS A 29 -6.30 -9.71 3.32
CA CYS A 29 -5.15 -9.92 4.21
C CYS A 29 -5.42 -9.45 5.64
N ILE A 30 -6.12 -8.32 5.82
CA ILE A 30 -6.55 -7.83 7.15
C ILE A 30 -7.45 -8.86 7.82
N ALA A 31 -8.50 -9.32 7.11
CA ALA A 31 -9.41 -10.33 7.64
C ALA A 31 -8.69 -11.66 7.94
N ARG A 32 -7.69 -12.04 7.15
CA ARG A 32 -6.96 -13.30 7.30
C ARG A 32 -6.11 -13.37 8.58
N VAL A 33 -5.62 -12.25 9.10
CA VAL A 33 -4.97 -12.20 10.43
C VAL A 33 -5.97 -12.12 11.59
N GLY A 34 -7.27 -12.04 11.28
CA GLY A 34 -8.35 -11.90 12.26
C GLY A 34 -8.64 -10.47 12.69
N ALA A 35 -7.97 -9.48 12.07
CA ALA A 35 -8.26 -8.07 12.27
C ALA A 35 -9.48 -7.64 11.44
N ARG A 36 -10.13 -6.55 11.84
CA ARG A 36 -11.29 -5.98 11.15
C ARG A 36 -10.88 -4.91 10.14
N PRO A 37 -11.21 -5.03 8.85
CA PRO A 37 -11.11 -3.92 7.92
C PRO A 37 -12.09 -2.81 8.30
N LEU A 38 -11.59 -1.59 8.49
CA LEU A 38 -12.40 -0.39 8.71
C LEU A 38 -12.32 0.50 7.47
N PHE A 39 -13.45 0.70 6.80
CA PHE A 39 -13.48 1.33 5.49
C PHE A 39 -13.65 2.85 5.58
N ALA A 40 -12.75 3.58 4.93
CA ALA A 40 -12.88 5.00 4.63
C ALA A 40 -12.96 5.21 3.11
N ASP A 41 -13.71 6.23 2.71
CA ASP A 41 -14.00 6.50 1.30
C ASP A 41 -12.82 7.14 0.56
N ILE A 42 -12.90 7.16 -0.76
CA ILE A 42 -11.88 7.72 -1.66
C ILE A 42 -12.13 9.19 -1.99
N ASP A 43 -11.11 9.86 -2.54
CA ASP A 43 -11.32 11.08 -3.31
C ASP A 43 -11.75 10.68 -4.74
N PRO A 44 -12.92 11.11 -5.24
CA PRO A 44 -13.41 10.75 -6.56
C PRO A 44 -12.54 11.26 -7.71
N LYS A 45 -11.61 12.20 -7.46
CA LYS A 45 -10.66 12.69 -8.46
C LYS A 45 -9.45 11.78 -8.60
N THR A 46 -8.88 11.30 -7.49
CA THR A 46 -7.66 10.48 -7.50
C THR A 46 -7.94 8.98 -7.41
N PHE A 47 -9.13 8.62 -6.94
CA PHE A 47 -9.54 7.26 -6.55
C PHE A 47 -8.73 6.65 -5.40
N ASN A 48 -7.84 7.42 -4.77
CA ASN A 48 -7.11 7.01 -3.58
C ASN A 48 -7.93 7.31 -2.32
N ILE A 49 -7.64 6.60 -1.23
CA ILE A 49 -8.27 6.84 0.08
C ILE A 49 -8.13 8.31 0.50
N CYS A 50 -9.24 8.94 0.91
CA CYS A 50 -9.26 10.37 1.21
C CYS A 50 -8.91 10.63 2.68
N PRO A 51 -7.90 11.46 2.99
CA PRO A 51 -7.53 11.78 4.38
C PRO A 51 -8.70 12.33 5.21
N SER A 52 -9.51 13.22 4.64
CA SER A 52 -10.70 13.75 5.32
C SER A 52 -11.79 12.68 5.55
N ALA A 53 -11.88 11.67 4.68
CA ALA A 53 -12.79 10.55 4.86
C ALA A 53 -12.29 9.60 5.97
N ILE A 54 -10.98 9.45 6.14
CA ILE A 54 -10.38 8.73 7.27
C ILE A 54 -10.74 9.42 8.58
N GLN A 55 -10.53 10.74 8.69
CA GLN A 55 -10.89 11.51 9.89
C GLN A 55 -12.37 11.34 10.23
N LYS A 56 -13.28 11.53 9.26
CA LYS A 56 -14.71 11.29 9.44
C LYS A 56 -15.04 9.85 9.86
N CYS A 57 -14.32 8.87 9.31
CA CYS A 57 -14.48 7.47 9.67
C CYS A 57 -14.09 7.23 11.14
N ILE A 58 -12.98 7.82 11.58
CA ILE A 58 -12.53 7.77 12.97
C ILE A 58 -13.56 8.44 13.89
N GLU A 59 -13.94 9.68 13.63
CA GLU A 59 -14.92 10.44 14.42
C GLU A 59 -16.26 9.70 14.56
N LYS A 60 -16.74 9.08 13.47
CA LYS A 60 -18.03 8.40 13.46
C LYS A 60 -18.01 7.03 14.12
N ASN A 61 -16.92 6.27 13.97
CA ASN A 61 -16.90 4.84 14.28
C ASN A 61 -15.96 4.45 15.42
N CYS A 62 -15.16 5.39 15.92
CA CYS A 62 -14.14 5.14 16.92
C CYS A 62 -14.35 6.00 18.18
N GLN A 63 -13.64 5.63 19.23
CA GLN A 63 -13.55 6.33 20.51
C GLN A 63 -12.18 6.08 21.11
N THR A 64 -11.68 7.03 21.89
CA THR A 64 -10.45 6.85 22.66
C THR A 64 -10.83 6.33 24.05
N ASP A 65 -10.20 5.24 24.48
CA ASP A 65 -10.43 4.73 25.84
C ASP A 65 -9.64 5.52 26.90
N SER A 66 -9.82 5.16 28.17
CA SER A 66 -9.14 5.82 29.30
C SER A 66 -7.61 5.69 29.26
N GLY A 67 -7.08 4.74 28.50
CA GLY A 67 -5.65 4.52 28.30
C GLY A 67 -5.08 5.31 27.12
N GLY A 68 -5.92 6.09 26.41
CA GLY A 68 -5.51 6.83 25.22
C GLY A 68 -5.51 5.99 23.94
N GLU A 69 -5.99 4.74 23.96
CA GLU A 69 -6.01 3.90 22.77
C GLU A 69 -7.22 4.22 21.89
N LEU A 70 -6.97 4.46 20.60
CA LEU A 70 -8.04 4.59 19.62
C LEU A 70 -8.66 3.22 19.34
N LYS A 71 -9.96 3.08 19.60
CA LYS A 71 -10.72 1.84 19.40
C LYS A 71 -11.96 2.10 18.57
N THR A 72 -12.42 1.10 17.82
CA THR A 72 -13.79 1.14 17.29
C THR A 72 -14.80 1.20 18.43
N LYS A 73 -16.04 1.58 18.13
CA LYS A 73 -17.18 1.46 19.06
C LYS A 73 -17.46 0.03 19.51
N SER A 74 -16.98 -0.97 18.78
CA SER A 74 -17.10 -2.40 19.13
C SER A 74 -15.89 -2.91 19.95
N GLY A 75 -14.90 -2.07 20.22
CA GLY A 75 -13.77 -2.36 21.11
C GLY A 75 -12.50 -2.86 20.41
N GLU A 76 -12.47 -2.93 19.07
CA GLU A 76 -11.24 -3.30 18.36
C GLU A 76 -10.24 -2.15 18.34
N LYS A 77 -8.96 -2.38 18.67
CA LYS A 77 -7.90 -1.37 18.62
C LYS A 77 -7.58 -0.98 17.19
N ILE A 78 -7.63 0.32 16.86
CA ILE A 78 -7.17 0.79 15.55
C ILE A 78 -5.64 0.74 15.56
N ARG A 79 -5.05 -0.05 14.66
CA ARG A 79 -3.60 -0.30 14.63
C ARG A 79 -2.89 0.36 13.48
N ALA A 80 -3.52 0.40 12.32
CA ALA A 80 -2.84 0.79 11.10
C ALA A 80 -3.78 1.40 10.07
N ILE A 81 -3.19 2.14 9.14
CA ILE A 81 -3.77 2.60 7.88
C ILE A 81 -3.06 1.86 6.74
N VAL A 82 -3.82 1.26 5.83
CA VAL A 82 -3.31 0.64 4.61
C VAL A 82 -3.81 1.47 3.41
N PRO A 83 -3.08 2.54 3.03
CA PRO A 83 -3.36 3.24 1.78
C PRO A 83 -2.93 2.40 0.58
N VAL A 84 -3.70 2.50 -0.51
CA VAL A 84 -3.40 1.82 -1.77
C VAL A 84 -3.09 2.88 -2.79
N HIS A 85 -1.89 2.83 -3.37
CA HIS A 85 -1.49 3.72 -4.47
C HIS A 85 -2.13 3.25 -5.77
N LEU A 86 -3.42 3.56 -5.92
CA LEU A 86 -4.27 3.00 -6.95
C LEU A 86 -3.88 3.54 -8.32
N PHE A 87 -3.92 2.67 -9.33
CA PHE A 87 -3.59 2.98 -10.73
C PHE A 87 -2.18 3.56 -10.97
N GLY A 88 -1.28 3.42 -9.99
CA GLY A 88 0.08 3.94 -10.06
C GLY A 88 0.25 5.38 -9.56
N LEU A 89 -0.77 5.95 -8.92
CA LEU A 89 -0.72 7.25 -8.28
C LEU A 89 -0.54 7.10 -6.76
N CYS A 90 0.49 7.73 -6.19
CA CYS A 90 0.66 7.78 -4.74
C CYS A 90 -0.53 8.46 -4.04
N CYS A 91 -0.85 8.00 -2.83
CA CYS A 91 -1.83 8.68 -1.98
C CYS A 91 -1.26 10.01 -1.47
N GLU A 92 -2.10 10.86 -0.88
CA GLU A 92 -1.63 12.09 -0.21
C GLU A 92 -0.92 11.75 1.11
N MET A 93 0.35 11.34 0.99
CA MET A 93 1.08 10.72 2.10
C MET A 93 1.42 11.68 3.23
N ASN A 94 1.55 13.00 2.99
CA ASN A 94 1.80 13.94 4.10
C ASN A 94 0.60 13.96 5.05
N ALA A 95 -0.62 14.09 4.51
CA ALA A 95 -1.83 14.08 5.33
C ALA A 95 -2.08 12.72 6.01
N LEU A 96 -1.74 11.61 5.35
CA LEU A 96 -1.83 10.29 5.98
C LEU A 96 -0.84 10.13 7.12
N HIS A 97 0.38 10.65 6.96
CA HIS A 97 1.40 10.65 8.00
C HIS A 97 0.97 11.49 9.21
N GLU A 98 0.42 12.68 9.00
CA GLU A 98 -0.14 13.52 10.07
C GLU A 98 -1.24 12.80 10.87
N ILE A 99 -2.16 12.11 10.19
CA ILE A 99 -3.19 11.28 10.85
C ILE A 99 -2.53 10.16 11.65
N SER A 100 -1.51 9.52 11.07
CA SER A 100 -0.79 8.41 11.69
C SER A 100 -0.09 8.84 12.97
N GLU A 101 0.63 9.96 12.96
CA GLU A 101 1.31 10.51 14.13
C GLU A 101 0.31 10.91 15.22
N HIS A 102 -0.79 11.57 14.83
CA HIS A 102 -1.80 12.01 15.78
C HIS A 102 -2.48 10.86 16.54
N TYR A 103 -2.76 9.76 15.84
CA TYR A 103 -3.45 8.59 16.42
C TYR A 103 -2.51 7.42 16.75
N GLN A 104 -1.20 7.57 16.57
CA GLN A 104 -0.18 6.53 16.78
C GLN A 104 -0.49 5.24 16.01
N LEU A 105 -0.79 5.37 14.72
CA LEU A 105 -1.09 4.27 13.81
C LEU A 105 0.14 3.91 12.98
N ASP A 106 0.26 2.65 12.58
CA ASP A 106 1.21 2.24 11.53
C ASP A 106 0.65 2.58 10.13
N VAL A 107 1.48 3.00 9.19
CA VAL A 107 1.20 3.12 7.76
C VAL A 107 1.85 1.97 6.99
N ILE A 108 1.01 1.17 6.33
CA ILE A 108 1.47 0.08 5.46
C ILE A 108 1.08 0.40 4.02
N GLU A 109 2.04 0.78 3.19
CA GLU A 109 1.77 1.13 1.79
C GLU A 109 1.50 -0.11 0.93
N ASP A 110 0.30 -0.18 0.36
CA ASP A 110 -0.01 -1.07 -0.76
C ASP A 110 0.42 -0.39 -2.06
N ALA A 111 1.67 -0.64 -2.45
CA ALA A 111 2.29 -0.15 -3.68
C ALA A 111 2.19 -1.19 -4.82
N ALA A 112 1.25 -2.14 -4.74
CA ALA A 112 1.11 -3.21 -5.73
C ALA A 112 0.80 -2.73 -7.15
N GLN A 113 0.44 -1.45 -7.34
CA GLN A 113 0.18 -0.84 -8.65
C GLN A 113 1.12 0.34 -8.95
N ALA A 114 2.06 0.67 -8.06
CA ALA A 114 2.76 1.96 -8.07
C ALA A 114 4.28 1.85 -8.02
N ILE A 115 4.88 0.74 -8.46
CA ILE A 115 6.33 0.65 -8.55
C ILE A 115 6.88 1.74 -9.47
N GLY A 116 7.82 2.52 -8.95
CA GLY A 116 8.42 3.66 -9.65
C GLY A 116 7.60 4.95 -9.60
N ALA A 117 6.43 4.97 -8.94
CA ALA A 117 5.72 6.22 -8.67
C ALA A 117 6.43 7.03 -7.58
N GLU A 118 6.32 8.35 -7.69
CA GLU A 118 6.99 9.31 -6.82
C GLU A 118 5.98 10.27 -6.19
N PHE A 119 6.32 10.77 -5.01
CA PHE A 119 5.49 11.69 -4.24
C PHE A 119 6.37 12.72 -3.51
N PRO A 120 6.00 14.01 -3.49
CA PRO A 120 6.67 15.03 -2.69
C PRO A 120 6.33 14.87 -1.19
N PHE A 121 7.12 14.05 -0.49
CA PHE A 121 6.96 13.74 0.93
C PHE A 121 7.82 14.66 1.80
N GLY A 122 7.19 15.54 2.57
CA GLY A 122 7.87 16.62 3.27
C GLY A 122 8.72 17.45 2.30
N GLU A 123 10.01 17.57 2.57
CA GLU A 123 10.96 18.34 1.75
C GLU A 123 11.68 17.50 0.67
N ARG A 124 11.34 16.21 0.51
CA ARG A 124 12.00 15.31 -0.45
C ARG A 124 11.02 14.67 -1.44
N ILE A 125 11.56 14.17 -2.54
CA ILE A 125 10.83 13.23 -3.41
C ILE A 125 11.05 11.82 -2.85
N ALA A 126 9.94 11.13 -2.56
CA ALA A 126 9.94 9.76 -2.08
C ALA A 126 9.32 8.83 -3.12
N LYS A 127 9.78 7.57 -3.13
CA LYS A 127 9.20 6.53 -3.99
C LYS A 127 8.08 5.80 -3.23
N ALA A 128 7.04 5.41 -3.96
CA ALA A 128 5.96 4.55 -3.44
C ALA A 128 6.53 3.37 -2.63
N GLY A 129 5.96 3.07 -1.47
CA GLY A 129 6.40 2.01 -0.58
C GLY A 129 7.52 2.40 0.39
N THR A 130 7.93 3.67 0.46
CA THR A 130 9.04 4.14 1.32
C THR A 130 8.67 5.30 2.26
N MET A 131 7.37 5.51 2.47
CA MET A 131 6.76 6.62 3.21
C MET A 131 5.95 6.16 4.44
N GLY A 132 5.98 4.87 4.78
CA GLY A 132 5.45 4.31 6.03
C GLY A 132 6.40 3.28 6.65
N GLU A 133 5.89 2.52 7.62
CA GLU A 133 6.60 1.47 8.37
C GLU A 133 7.05 0.34 7.44
N ALA A 134 6.20 0.00 6.46
CA ALA A 134 6.52 -0.93 5.40
C ALA A 134 5.70 -0.68 4.14
N GLY A 135 6.31 -0.90 2.97
CA GLY A 135 5.64 -0.97 1.68
C GLY A 135 5.70 -2.37 1.10
N PHE A 136 4.76 -2.69 0.21
CA PHE A 136 4.86 -3.93 -0.57
C PHE A 136 4.46 -3.76 -2.03
N PHE A 137 5.07 -4.58 -2.88
CA PHE A 137 4.85 -4.60 -4.31
C PHE A 137 4.33 -5.97 -4.74
N SER A 138 3.52 -5.95 -5.80
CA SER A 138 3.14 -7.14 -6.54
C SER A 138 3.89 -7.11 -7.87
N PHE A 139 4.42 -8.27 -8.24
CA PHE A 139 5.03 -8.52 -9.54
C PHE A 139 4.18 -9.51 -10.35
N TYR A 140 2.86 -9.52 -10.12
CA TYR A 140 1.94 -10.27 -10.98
C TYR A 140 2.18 -9.89 -12.47
N PRO A 141 2.01 -10.80 -13.45
CA PRO A 141 2.53 -10.58 -14.80
C PRO A 141 2.06 -9.31 -15.51
N SER A 142 0.87 -8.79 -15.18
CA SER A 142 0.31 -7.57 -15.79
C SER A 142 0.73 -6.25 -15.13
N LYS A 143 1.52 -6.29 -14.06
CA LYS A 143 2.00 -5.10 -13.35
C LYS A 143 3.02 -4.30 -14.18
N ASN A 144 3.26 -3.04 -13.82
CA ASN A 144 4.25 -2.19 -14.51
C ASN A 144 5.64 -2.83 -14.56
N LEU A 145 6.01 -3.55 -13.49
CA LEU A 145 7.12 -4.49 -13.47
C LEU A 145 6.58 -5.89 -13.10
N GLY A 146 6.21 -6.68 -14.11
CA GLY A 146 5.68 -8.03 -13.90
C GLY A 146 6.74 -9.12 -14.02
N ALA A 147 6.70 -10.10 -13.13
CA ALA A 147 7.42 -11.37 -13.27
C ALA A 147 6.73 -12.26 -14.33
N ALA A 148 7.14 -13.53 -14.45
CA ALA A 148 6.48 -14.54 -15.28
C ALA A 148 5.63 -15.51 -14.43
N GLY A 149 5.07 -15.02 -13.33
CA GLY A 149 4.27 -15.78 -12.38
C GLY A 149 3.90 -14.91 -11.17
N ASP A 150 3.45 -15.55 -10.09
CA ASP A 150 3.21 -14.86 -8.83
C ASP A 150 4.53 -14.50 -8.14
N ALA A 151 4.63 -13.23 -7.76
CA ALA A 151 5.82 -12.68 -7.15
C ALA A 151 5.47 -11.38 -6.40
N GLY A 152 6.25 -11.08 -5.35
CA GLY A 152 6.09 -9.86 -4.58
C GLY A 152 7.34 -9.51 -3.78
N LEU A 153 7.38 -8.29 -3.28
CA LEU A 153 8.48 -7.74 -2.49
C LEU A 153 7.90 -6.94 -1.32
N ILE A 154 8.58 -6.99 -0.18
CA ILE A 154 8.34 -6.08 0.95
C ILE A 154 9.58 -5.22 1.10
N VAL A 155 9.38 -3.93 1.36
CA VAL A 155 10.40 -2.95 1.70
C VAL A 155 10.05 -2.33 3.05
N CYS A 156 11.07 -2.08 3.86
CA CYS A 156 10.96 -1.45 5.18
C CYS A 156 12.33 -0.88 5.55
N GLN A 157 12.35 0.13 6.42
CA GLN A 157 13.61 0.73 6.90
C GLN A 157 14.07 0.14 8.24
N ASP A 158 13.16 -0.36 9.06
CA ASP A 158 13.48 -0.92 10.37
C ASP A 158 14.12 -2.31 10.25
N ASP A 159 15.33 -2.46 10.79
CA ASP A 159 16.12 -3.70 10.69
C ASP A 159 15.47 -4.85 11.46
N GLU A 160 14.82 -4.56 12.59
CA GLU A 160 14.15 -5.59 13.39
C GLU A 160 12.88 -6.11 12.69
N LEU A 161 12.10 -5.22 12.07
CA LEU A 161 10.98 -5.59 11.21
C LEU A 161 11.48 -6.40 10.00
N ALA A 162 12.56 -5.97 9.36
CA ALA A 162 13.16 -6.72 8.26
C ALA A 162 13.61 -8.13 8.68
N ARG A 163 14.19 -8.27 9.88
CA ARG A 163 14.56 -9.57 10.46
C ARG A 163 13.33 -10.45 10.68
N LYS A 164 12.30 -9.93 11.36
CA LYS A 164 11.02 -10.64 11.58
C LYS A 164 10.37 -11.10 10.26
N LEU A 165 10.37 -10.24 9.25
CA LEU A 165 9.82 -10.55 7.93
C LEU A 165 10.59 -11.67 7.22
N ARG A 166 11.92 -11.70 7.31
CA ARG A 166 12.74 -12.79 6.73
C ARG A 166 12.43 -14.13 7.38
N ILE A 167 12.28 -14.15 8.71
CA ILE A 167 11.90 -15.34 9.48
C ILE A 167 10.50 -15.82 9.07
N LEU A 168 9.51 -14.92 9.06
CA LEU A 168 8.13 -15.23 8.69
C LEU A 168 7.99 -15.72 7.24
N ARG A 169 8.81 -15.20 6.32
CA ARG A 169 8.83 -15.60 4.91
C ARG A 169 9.25 -17.05 4.69
N GLU A 170 10.03 -17.60 5.63
CA GLU A 170 10.59 -18.94 5.56
C GLU A 170 10.09 -19.80 6.72
N HIS A 171 8.77 -19.97 6.81
CA HIS A 171 8.10 -20.83 7.80
C HIS A 171 8.43 -20.49 9.26
N GLY A 172 8.86 -19.27 9.57
CA GLY A 172 9.22 -18.88 10.92
C GLY A 172 10.56 -19.42 11.40
N MET A 173 11.45 -19.80 10.47
CA MET A 173 12.68 -20.53 10.75
C MET A 173 13.88 -19.61 10.99
N GLU A 174 14.50 -19.69 12.17
CA GLU A 174 15.80 -19.07 12.50
C GLU A 174 16.31 -19.61 13.85
N PRO A 175 17.44 -20.34 13.95
CA PRO A 175 18.30 -20.81 12.86
C PRO A 175 17.64 -21.94 12.07
N ARG A 176 18.36 -22.49 11.08
CA ARG A 176 17.88 -23.58 10.22
C ARG A 176 17.33 -24.76 11.06
N TYR A 177 16.16 -25.26 10.66
CA TYR A 177 15.38 -26.32 11.31
C TYR A 177 14.78 -25.96 12.69
N PHE A 178 14.89 -24.72 13.14
CA PHE A 178 14.21 -24.25 14.34
C PHE A 178 13.15 -23.21 13.99
N HIS A 179 11.89 -23.46 14.38
CA HIS A 179 10.75 -22.59 14.07
C HIS A 179 10.21 -21.92 15.35
N HIS A 180 10.58 -20.65 15.61
CA HIS A 180 10.14 -19.92 16.82
C HIS A 180 8.74 -19.33 16.71
N VAL A 181 8.28 -19.06 15.48
CA VAL A 181 7.01 -18.38 15.21
C VAL A 181 6.29 -19.06 14.05
N ILE A 182 4.97 -18.89 13.96
CA ILE A 182 4.20 -19.42 12.82
C ILE A 182 4.37 -18.46 11.64
N GLY A 183 5.22 -18.84 10.68
CA GLY A 183 5.39 -18.13 9.41
C GLY A 183 4.60 -18.77 8.26
N GLY A 184 4.99 -18.45 7.03
CA GLY A 184 4.47 -19.07 5.81
C GLY A 184 5.57 -19.34 4.79
N ASN A 185 5.20 -19.91 3.64
CA ASN A 185 6.08 -19.98 2.47
C ASN A 185 5.77 -18.78 1.57
N PHE A 186 6.48 -17.67 1.78
CA PHE A 186 6.27 -16.42 1.05
C PHE A 186 7.48 -16.03 0.21
N ARG A 187 8.26 -17.02 -0.22
CA ARG A 187 9.49 -16.80 -0.99
C ARG A 187 9.17 -16.37 -2.42
N LEU A 188 10.08 -15.58 -2.98
CA LEU A 188 10.15 -15.30 -4.40
C LEU A 188 11.06 -16.36 -5.03
N ASP A 189 10.60 -17.05 -6.06
CA ASP A 189 11.42 -18.02 -6.77
C ASP A 189 12.59 -17.32 -7.49
N GLU A 190 13.77 -17.93 -7.48
CA GLU A 190 14.98 -17.39 -8.12
C GLU A 190 14.79 -17.14 -9.63
N ILE A 191 13.99 -17.97 -10.31
CA ILE A 191 13.65 -17.76 -11.73
C ILE A 191 12.86 -16.45 -11.91
N GLN A 192 11.91 -16.17 -11.01
CA GLN A 192 11.13 -14.93 -11.05
C GLN A 192 12.03 -13.73 -10.74
N ALA A 193 12.94 -13.86 -9.77
CA ALA A 193 13.93 -12.83 -9.45
C ALA A 193 14.86 -12.53 -10.64
N ALA A 194 15.33 -13.55 -11.36
CA ALA A 194 16.15 -13.36 -12.57
C ALA A 194 15.39 -12.64 -13.69
N ILE A 195 14.12 -13.00 -13.93
CA ILE A 195 13.27 -12.32 -14.92
C ILE A 195 13.04 -10.86 -14.53
N LEU A 196 12.77 -10.59 -13.26
CA LEU A 196 12.63 -9.23 -12.75
C LEU A 196 13.94 -8.44 -12.88
N GLY A 197 15.09 -9.07 -12.61
CA GLY A 197 16.41 -8.47 -12.79
C GLY A 197 16.67 -8.02 -14.23
N VAL A 198 16.20 -8.78 -15.22
CA VAL A 198 16.26 -8.38 -16.64
C VAL A 198 15.31 -7.22 -16.93
N LYS A 199 14.09 -7.24 -16.39
CA LYS A 199 13.06 -6.23 -16.69
C LYS A 199 13.27 -4.89 -15.96
N LEU A 200 13.85 -4.91 -14.76
CA LEU A 200 13.96 -3.74 -13.88
C LEU A 200 14.68 -2.54 -14.54
N PRO A 201 15.81 -2.70 -15.27
CA PRO A 201 16.45 -1.59 -15.98
C PRO A 201 15.57 -0.88 -17.02
N TYR A 202 14.50 -1.52 -17.50
CA TYR A 202 13.58 -0.92 -18.47
C TYR A 202 12.41 -0.17 -17.83
N LEU A 203 12.24 -0.26 -16.51
CA LEU A 203 11.09 0.27 -15.79
C LEU A 203 10.86 1.76 -16.09
N GLU A 204 11.90 2.58 -15.98
CA GLU A 204 11.80 4.03 -16.24
C GLU A 204 11.35 4.32 -17.66
N LYS A 205 11.94 3.64 -18.66
CA LYS A 205 11.57 3.78 -20.07
C LYS A 205 10.11 3.38 -20.32
N TRP A 206 9.65 2.27 -19.73
CA TRP A 206 8.26 1.82 -19.87
C TRP A 206 7.28 2.74 -19.16
N THR A 207 7.65 3.27 -17.98
CA THR A 207 6.86 4.29 -17.28
C THR A 207 6.71 5.55 -18.12
N ALA A 208 7.79 6.05 -18.73
CA ALA A 208 7.73 7.20 -19.63
C ALA A 208 6.80 6.94 -20.83
N ALA A 209 6.87 5.75 -21.45
CA ALA A 209 5.98 5.37 -22.54
C ALA A 209 4.50 5.31 -22.11
N ARG A 210 4.21 4.84 -20.90
CA ARG A 210 2.84 4.84 -20.34
C ARG A 210 2.33 6.26 -20.10
N ARG A 211 3.17 7.16 -19.59
CA ARG A 211 2.81 8.59 -19.42
C ARG A 211 2.50 9.24 -20.77
N ALA A 212 3.32 8.99 -21.80
CA ALA A 212 3.06 9.50 -23.14
C ALA A 212 1.73 8.98 -23.73
N ALA A 213 1.39 7.70 -23.48
CA ALA A 213 0.11 7.14 -23.90
C ALA A 213 -1.08 7.77 -23.15
N ALA A 214 -0.94 8.02 -21.84
CA ALA A 214 -1.96 8.73 -21.06
C ALA A 214 -2.19 10.17 -21.57
N ASP A 215 -1.12 10.88 -21.93
CA ASP A 215 -1.20 12.23 -22.51
C ASP A 215 -1.90 12.24 -23.85
N PHE A 216 -1.59 11.26 -24.69
CA PHE A 216 -2.27 11.07 -25.96
C PHE A 216 -3.78 10.89 -25.76
N TYR A 217 -4.21 10.02 -24.84
CA TYR A 217 -5.63 9.85 -24.55
C TYR A 217 -6.29 11.13 -24.02
N GLY A 218 -5.63 11.84 -23.11
CA GLY A 218 -6.14 13.11 -22.58
C GLY A 218 -6.35 14.16 -23.68
N ALA A 219 -5.37 14.30 -24.58
CA ALA A 219 -5.46 15.21 -25.72
C ALA A 219 -6.57 14.80 -26.71
N GLU A 220 -6.72 13.51 -27.01
CA GLU A 220 -7.75 13.02 -27.92
C GLU A 220 -9.16 13.14 -27.35
N PHE A 221 -9.36 12.92 -26.05
CA PHE A 221 -10.65 13.16 -25.40
C PHE A 221 -11.04 14.64 -25.46
N ALA A 222 -10.10 15.55 -25.25
CA ALA A 222 -10.34 16.99 -25.41
C ALA A 222 -10.67 17.35 -26.86
N ARG A 223 -9.87 16.87 -27.82
CA ARG A 223 -10.07 17.11 -29.27
C ARG A 223 -11.42 16.61 -29.75
N ALA A 224 -11.90 15.48 -29.22
CA ALA A 224 -13.19 14.89 -29.55
C ALA A 224 -14.37 15.50 -28.77
N GLY A 225 -14.15 16.46 -27.87
CA GLY A 225 -15.20 17.08 -27.05
C GLY A 225 -15.84 16.12 -26.04
N LEU A 226 -15.06 15.13 -25.55
CA LEU A 226 -15.56 14.07 -24.66
C LEU A 226 -15.34 14.35 -23.18
N THR A 227 -14.69 15.45 -22.81
CA THR A 227 -14.28 15.75 -21.43
C THR A 227 -15.43 15.99 -20.46
N GLU A 228 -16.64 16.28 -20.95
CA GLU A 228 -17.85 16.38 -20.11
C GLU A 228 -18.46 15.00 -19.78
N ARG A 229 -18.09 13.96 -20.54
CA ARG A 229 -18.63 12.60 -20.41
C ARG A 229 -17.61 11.61 -19.84
N ILE A 230 -16.32 11.89 -20.02
CA ILE A 230 -15.21 11.05 -19.59
C ILE A 230 -14.32 11.88 -18.68
N SER A 231 -14.19 11.44 -17.43
CA SER A 231 -13.27 12.02 -16.46
C SER A 231 -12.14 11.03 -16.18
N ALA A 232 -10.92 11.41 -16.54
CA ALA A 232 -9.73 10.66 -16.14
C ALA A 232 -9.38 10.96 -14.67
N PRO A 233 -8.71 10.04 -13.96
CA PRO A 233 -8.13 10.33 -12.65
C PRO A 233 -7.23 11.57 -12.71
N SER A 234 -7.31 12.44 -11.70
CA SER A 234 -6.38 13.56 -11.55
C SER A 234 -5.03 13.07 -11.06
N GLU A 235 -3.95 13.72 -11.51
CA GLU A 235 -2.58 13.46 -11.08
C GLU A 235 -1.99 14.72 -10.40
N PRO A 236 -2.34 15.01 -9.12
CA PRO A 236 -2.00 16.29 -8.49
C PRO A 236 -0.49 16.54 -8.38
N TYR A 237 0.31 15.47 -8.36
CA TYR A 237 1.77 15.53 -8.14
C TYR A 237 2.58 15.44 -9.42
N ARG A 238 1.93 15.39 -10.59
CA ARG A 238 2.58 15.14 -11.89
C ARG A 238 3.77 16.06 -12.21
N GLN A 239 3.72 17.29 -11.72
CA GLN A 239 4.76 18.33 -11.93
C GLN A 239 5.69 18.50 -10.72
N ARG A 240 5.45 17.78 -9.63
CA ARG A 240 6.15 17.92 -8.34
C ARG A 240 6.89 16.63 -7.92
N GLY A 241 6.86 15.61 -8.78
CA GLY A 241 7.52 14.31 -8.68
C GLY A 241 7.61 13.72 -10.07
#